data_AF-A0AAD4KZ90-F1
#
_entry.id   AF-A0AAD4KZ90-F1
#
_cell.length_a   1.000
_cell.length_b   1.000
_cell.length_c   1.000
_cell.angle_alpha   90.00
_cell.angle_beta   90.00
_cell.angle_gamma   90.00
#
_symmetry.space_group_name_H-M   'P 1'
#
loop_
_entity.id
_entity.type
_entity.pdbx_description
1 polymer ?
#
loop_
_entity_poly.entity_id
_entity_poly.type
_entity_poly.pdbx_seq_one_letter_code
_entity_poly.pdbx_strand_id
1 'polypeptide(L)'
;MRVPYVNDEQLQASKDLTEVAIIERVRARRQPGELLPLDRALLNSPQVADGWNSFLGAIRQRTSLTADIRELAICRVALINGAEFEWSHHAPLAKEAGVDERGLRGEAENEWLTVKQNAVLRYTDEMTKDVRVSDDTFQNLRNYFSSKEIVELTATIGAYNCCSRFLVALDVGERNGLVNHEDWVY
;
A
#
# COMPACT_ATOMS: atom_id res chain seq x y z
N MET A 1 8.26 -9.29 -13.97
CA MET A 1 8.65 -10.05 -12.76
C MET A 1 10.10 -10.47 -12.77
N ARG A 2 10.74 -10.45 -11.59
CA ARG A 2 12.10 -10.95 -11.35
C ARG A 2 12.15 -12.30 -10.62
N VAL A 3 11.06 -12.72 -9.99
CA VAL A 3 10.89 -14.04 -9.36
C VAL A 3 9.65 -14.69 -9.97
N PRO A 4 9.73 -15.95 -10.45
CA PRO A 4 8.58 -16.70 -10.98
C PRO A 4 7.39 -16.70 -10.02
N TYR A 5 6.18 -16.55 -10.56
CA TYR A 5 4.94 -16.64 -9.80
C TYR A 5 4.62 -18.09 -9.61
N VAL A 6 4.26 -18.46 -8.37
CA VAL A 6 3.78 -19.80 -8.12
C VAL A 6 2.47 -20.04 -8.88
N ASN A 7 2.43 -21.13 -9.63
CA ASN A 7 1.27 -21.57 -10.36
C ASN A 7 0.39 -22.48 -9.48
N ASP A 8 -0.81 -22.81 -9.94
CA ASP A 8 -1.75 -23.59 -9.14
C ASP A 8 -1.31 -25.03 -8.91
N GLU A 9 -0.56 -25.63 -9.84
CA GLU A 9 0.01 -26.97 -9.69
C GLU A 9 1.05 -27.02 -8.56
N GLN A 10 1.95 -26.03 -8.51
CA GLN A 10 2.95 -25.88 -7.46
C GLN A 10 2.30 -25.70 -6.08
N LEU A 11 1.23 -24.90 -6.02
CA LEU A 11 0.47 -24.68 -4.79
C LEU A 11 -0.24 -25.95 -4.31
N GLN A 12 -0.79 -26.75 -5.23
CA GLN A 12 -1.45 -28.02 -4.92
C GLN A 12 -0.47 -29.14 -4.56
N ALA A 13 0.78 -29.04 -5.02
CA ALA A 13 1.81 -30.04 -4.76
C ALA A 13 2.40 -29.97 -3.35
N SER A 14 2.15 -28.91 -2.57
CA SER A 14 2.68 -28.83 -1.19
C SER A 14 2.09 -29.93 -0.31
N LYS A 15 2.98 -30.62 0.42
CA LYS A 15 2.63 -31.67 1.38
C LYS A 15 2.77 -31.19 2.82
N ASP A 16 3.27 -29.97 3.05
CA ASP A 16 3.35 -29.37 4.37
C ASP A 16 1.97 -28.80 4.74
N LEU A 17 1.34 -29.38 5.77
CA LEU A 17 0.01 -28.97 6.22
C LEU A 17 -0.06 -27.51 6.65
N THR A 18 1.04 -26.94 7.13
CA THR A 18 1.13 -25.52 7.50
C THR A 18 1.06 -24.64 6.26
N GLU A 19 1.81 -24.99 5.21
CA GLU A 19 1.79 -24.26 3.94
C GLU A 19 0.43 -24.36 3.26
N VAL A 20 -0.17 -25.56 3.24
CA VAL A 20 -1.52 -25.78 2.71
C VAL A 20 -2.53 -24.86 3.39
N ALA A 21 -2.52 -24.81 4.73
CA ALA A 21 -3.43 -23.95 5.49
C ALA A 21 -3.20 -22.44 5.20
N ILE A 22 -1.97 -22.02 4.94
CA ILE A 22 -1.66 -20.65 4.54
C ILE A 22 -2.23 -20.36 3.15
N ILE A 23 -1.95 -21.23 2.17
CA ILE A 23 -2.41 -21.08 0.78
C ILE A 23 -3.94 -20.94 0.75
N GLU A 24 -4.66 -21.76 1.51
CA GLU A 24 -6.11 -21.69 1.65
C GLU A 24 -6.59 -20.34 2.21
N ARG A 25 -5.95 -19.82 3.27
CA ARG A 25 -6.26 -18.49 3.81
C ARG A 25 -6.05 -17.38 2.79
N VAL A 26 -4.95 -17.42 2.02
CA VAL A 26 -4.66 -16.43 0.98
C VAL A 26 -5.72 -16.48 -0.12
N ARG A 27 -6.12 -17.68 -0.57
CA ARG A 27 -7.20 -17.86 -1.56
C ARG A 27 -8.55 -17.38 -1.04
N ALA A 28 -8.90 -17.70 0.20
CA ALA A 28 -10.18 -17.30 0.81
C ALA A 28 -10.36 -15.78 0.85
N ARG A 29 -9.28 -15.02 1.09
CA ARG A 29 -9.29 -13.55 1.10
C ARG A 29 -9.61 -12.93 -0.27
N ARG A 30 -9.46 -13.68 -1.36
CA ARG A 30 -9.68 -13.18 -2.73
C ARG A 30 -11.03 -13.55 -3.32
N GLN A 31 -11.81 -14.43 -2.68
CA GLN A 31 -13.07 -14.92 -3.24
C GLN A 31 -14.09 -13.80 -3.50
N PRO A 32 -14.81 -13.84 -4.65
CA PRO A 32 -14.77 -14.87 -5.71
C PRO A 32 -13.64 -14.71 -6.74
N GLY A 33 -12.76 -13.71 -6.57
CA GLY A 33 -11.64 -13.42 -7.47
C GLY A 33 -10.44 -14.36 -7.33
N GLU A 34 -9.47 -14.15 -8.21
CA GLU A 34 -8.25 -14.93 -8.29
C GLU A 34 -7.11 -14.36 -7.44
N LEU A 35 -6.05 -15.16 -7.25
CA LEU A 35 -4.81 -14.69 -6.67
C LEU A 35 -4.18 -13.61 -7.57
N LEU A 36 -3.84 -12.46 -6.98
CA LEU A 36 -3.15 -11.39 -7.67
C LEU A 36 -1.67 -11.76 -7.92
N PRO A 37 -0.98 -11.08 -8.85
CA PRO A 37 0.47 -11.21 -9.03
C PRO A 37 1.26 -11.08 -7.71
N LEU A 38 0.87 -10.15 -6.82
CA LEU A 38 1.48 -10.02 -5.49
C LEU A 38 1.27 -11.27 -4.62
N ASP A 39 0.06 -11.85 -4.62
CA ASP A 39 -0.20 -13.05 -3.83
C ASP A 39 0.64 -14.22 -4.34
N ARG A 40 0.75 -14.39 -5.67
CA ARG A 40 1.58 -15.42 -6.29
C ARG A 40 3.08 -15.19 -6.08
N ALA A 41 3.53 -13.94 -6.05
CA ALA A 41 4.92 -13.61 -5.71
C ALA A 41 5.24 -14.02 -4.26
N LEU A 42 4.39 -13.60 -3.31
CA LEU A 42 4.55 -13.88 -1.88
C LEU A 42 4.51 -15.38 -1.57
N LEU A 43 3.66 -16.15 -2.25
CA LEU A 43 3.51 -17.58 -2.02
C LEU A 43 4.72 -18.43 -2.46
N ASN A 44 5.77 -17.83 -3.04
CA ASN A 44 7.10 -18.45 -3.07
C ASN A 44 7.67 -18.67 -1.64
N SER A 45 7.15 -17.97 -0.64
CA SER A 45 7.39 -18.20 0.79
C SER A 45 6.08 -18.07 1.58
N PRO A 46 5.37 -19.18 1.83
CA PRO A 46 4.07 -19.14 2.51
C PRO A 46 4.13 -18.42 3.87
N GLN A 47 5.18 -18.61 4.66
CA GLN A 47 5.31 -17.97 5.97
C GLN A 47 5.41 -16.44 5.86
N VAL A 48 6.13 -15.93 4.84
CA VAL A 48 6.15 -14.49 4.54
C VAL A 48 4.78 -14.03 4.09
N ALA A 49 4.10 -14.78 3.21
CA ALA A 49 2.76 -14.44 2.74
C ALA A 49 1.73 -14.32 3.88
N ASP A 50 1.79 -15.22 4.86
CA ASP A 50 0.86 -15.22 5.99
C ASP A 50 1.04 -14.00 6.91
N GLY A 51 2.29 -13.73 7.30
CA GLY A 51 2.63 -12.54 8.10
C GLY A 51 2.30 -11.24 7.38
N TRP A 52 2.65 -11.16 6.08
CA TRP A 52 2.35 -10.02 5.22
C TRP A 52 0.85 -9.72 5.17
N ASN A 53 0.04 -10.75 4.91
CA ASN A 53 -1.41 -10.60 4.78
C ASN A 53 -2.08 -10.30 6.11
N SER A 54 -1.55 -10.83 7.23
CA SER A 54 -2.03 -10.50 8.57
C SER A 54 -1.79 -9.03 8.89
N PHE A 55 -0.55 -8.54 8.69
CA PHE A 55 -0.18 -7.16 9.00
C PHE A 55 -0.90 -6.16 8.09
N LEU A 56 -0.80 -6.31 6.75
CA LEU A 56 -1.47 -5.39 5.83
C LEU A 56 -3.00 -5.52 5.87
N GLY A 57 -3.52 -6.70 6.22
CA GLY A 57 -4.94 -6.92 6.45
C GLY A 57 -5.46 -6.07 7.61
N ALA A 58 -4.73 -6.03 8.73
CA ALA A 58 -5.06 -5.17 9.86
C ALA A 58 -5.08 -3.69 9.47
N ILE A 59 -4.07 -3.22 8.73
CA ILE A 59 -3.99 -1.82 8.27
C ILE A 59 -5.20 -1.41 7.42
N ARG A 60 -5.58 -2.25 6.45
CA ARG A 60 -6.68 -1.94 5.52
C ARG A 60 -8.07 -2.06 6.14
N GLN A 61 -8.25 -2.92 7.14
CA GLN A 61 -9.60 -3.35 7.56
C GLN A 61 -9.90 -3.12 9.05
N ARG A 62 -8.89 -2.88 9.90
CA ARG A 62 -9.05 -2.89 11.36
C ARG A 62 -8.51 -1.63 12.03
N THR A 63 -8.21 -0.59 11.25
CA THR A 63 -7.82 0.73 11.75
C THR A 63 -9.00 1.69 11.78
N SER A 64 -8.87 2.81 12.48
CA SER A 64 -9.87 3.88 12.56
C SER A 64 -9.70 4.98 11.50
N LEU A 65 -8.67 4.91 10.64
CA LEU A 65 -8.48 5.87 9.56
C LEU A 65 -9.63 5.80 8.55
N THR A 66 -10.17 6.96 8.19
CA THR A 66 -11.11 7.10 7.08
C THR A 66 -10.44 6.73 5.76
N ALA A 67 -11.24 6.28 4.79
CA ALA A 67 -10.73 5.79 3.52
C ALA A 67 -9.92 6.87 2.77
N ASP A 68 -10.36 8.12 2.79
CA ASP A 68 -9.66 9.23 2.13
C ASP A 68 -8.24 9.41 2.69
N ILE A 69 -8.07 9.36 4.01
CA ILE A 69 -6.77 9.49 4.66
C ILE A 69 -5.87 8.28 4.38
N ARG A 70 -6.43 7.07 4.53
CA ARG A 70 -5.66 5.83 4.31
C ARG A 70 -5.21 5.72 2.86
N GLU A 71 -6.12 5.86 1.90
CA GLU A 71 -5.82 5.68 0.48
C GLU A 71 -4.98 6.83 -0.07
N LEU A 72 -5.09 8.06 0.46
CA LEU A 72 -4.18 9.16 0.13
C LEU A 72 -2.74 8.82 0.51
N ALA A 73 -2.51 8.36 1.74
CA ALA A 73 -1.17 7.99 2.19
C ALA A 73 -0.58 6.85 1.33
N ILE A 74 -1.39 5.83 1.01
CA ILE A 74 -0.97 4.71 0.16
C ILE A 74 -0.61 5.19 -1.24
N CYS A 75 -1.51 5.93 -1.89
CA CYS A 75 -1.28 6.42 -3.26
C CYS A 75 -0.07 7.36 -3.32
N ARG A 76 0.15 8.18 -2.29
CA ARG A 76 1.33 9.06 -2.24
C ARG A 76 2.62 8.28 -2.09
N VAL A 77 2.66 7.22 -1.27
CA VAL A 77 3.81 6.30 -1.20
C VAL A 77 4.07 5.67 -2.57
N ALA A 78 3.04 5.17 -3.25
CA ALA A 78 3.16 4.56 -4.56
C ALA A 78 3.76 5.53 -5.61
N LEU A 79 3.29 6.79 -5.62
CA LEU A 79 3.84 7.85 -6.48
C LEU A 79 5.30 8.14 -6.18
N ILE A 80 5.69 8.29 -4.91
CA ILE A 80 7.08 8.60 -4.56
C ILE A 80 8.02 7.44 -4.92
N ASN A 81 7.56 6.19 -4.71
CA ASN A 81 8.41 5.02 -4.84
C ASN A 81 8.36 4.35 -6.23
N GLY A 82 7.57 4.85 -7.19
CA GLY A 82 7.47 4.22 -8.51
C GLY A 82 6.71 2.90 -8.53
N ALA A 83 5.80 2.67 -7.58
CA ALA A 83 5.05 1.42 -7.46
C ALA A 83 3.71 1.47 -8.23
N GLU A 84 3.75 1.30 -9.55
CA GLU A 84 2.55 1.35 -10.40
C GLU A 84 1.51 0.30 -10.01
N PHE A 85 1.96 -0.92 -9.65
CA PHE A 85 1.05 -1.97 -9.21
C PHE A 85 0.27 -1.55 -7.96
N GLU A 86 0.92 -0.86 -7.02
CA GLU A 86 0.25 -0.33 -5.82
C GLU A 86 -0.75 0.75 -6.21
N TRP A 87 -0.31 1.72 -7.02
CA TRP A 87 -1.15 2.79 -7.52
C TRP A 87 -2.42 2.26 -8.20
N SER A 88 -2.31 1.32 -9.14
CA SER A 88 -3.46 0.85 -9.92
C SER A 88 -4.54 0.16 -9.07
N HIS A 89 -4.18 -0.36 -7.90
CA HIS A 89 -5.13 -1.01 -6.99
C HIS A 89 -5.73 -0.03 -5.97
N HIS A 90 -5.06 1.08 -5.70
CA HIS A 90 -5.43 2.02 -4.63
C HIS A 90 -5.98 3.35 -5.14
N ALA A 91 -5.57 3.82 -6.32
CA ALA A 91 -6.08 5.04 -6.94
C ALA A 91 -7.62 5.04 -7.11
N PRO A 92 -8.27 3.94 -7.56
CA PRO A 92 -9.74 3.91 -7.62
C PRO A 92 -10.40 4.08 -6.24
N LEU A 93 -9.77 3.57 -5.18
CA LEU A 93 -10.27 3.67 -3.80
C LEU A 93 -10.08 5.09 -3.25
N ALA A 94 -8.94 5.73 -3.54
CA ALA A 94 -8.71 7.14 -3.20
C ALA A 94 -9.73 8.05 -3.89
N LYS A 95 -10.02 7.78 -5.16
CA LYS A 95 -11.04 8.49 -5.95
C LYS A 95 -12.44 8.31 -5.38
N GLU A 96 -12.84 7.07 -5.07
CA GLU A 96 -14.13 6.79 -4.44
C GLU A 96 -14.27 7.48 -3.07
N ALA A 97 -13.16 7.57 -2.33
CA ALA A 97 -13.11 8.26 -1.05
C ALA A 97 -13.07 9.81 -1.16
N GLY A 98 -13.06 10.36 -2.37
CA GLY A 98 -13.11 11.80 -2.62
C GLY A 98 -11.77 12.52 -2.55
N VAL A 99 -10.65 11.81 -2.75
CA VAL A 99 -9.32 12.43 -2.86
C VAL A 99 -9.13 12.95 -4.29
N ASP A 100 -8.71 14.21 -4.43
CA ASP A 100 -8.41 14.80 -5.75
C ASP A 100 -7.01 14.39 -6.22
N GLU A 101 -6.91 13.86 -7.43
CA GLU A 101 -5.65 13.41 -8.04
C GLU A 101 -4.61 14.52 -8.14
N ARG A 102 -5.05 15.75 -8.48
CA ARG A 102 -4.16 16.91 -8.62
C ARG A 102 -3.45 17.20 -7.30
N GLY A 103 -4.18 17.00 -6.20
CA GLY A 103 -3.64 17.09 -4.85
C GLY A 103 -2.61 16.02 -4.53
N LEU A 104 -2.89 14.77 -4.89
CA LEU A 104 -1.99 13.63 -4.70
C LEU A 104 -0.68 13.76 -5.46
N ARG A 105 -0.70 14.34 -6.67
CA ARG A 105 0.49 14.52 -7.53
C ARG A 105 1.24 15.81 -7.24
N GLY A 106 0.56 16.81 -6.68
CA GLY A 106 1.14 18.09 -6.34
C GLY A 106 2.09 18.07 -5.14
N GLU A 107 2.50 19.25 -4.73
CA GLU A 107 3.21 19.50 -3.47
C GLU A 107 2.21 19.62 -2.31
N ALA A 108 2.68 19.41 -1.08
CA ALA A 108 1.86 19.66 0.11
C ALA A 108 1.46 21.14 0.23
N GLU A 109 0.34 21.38 0.91
CA GLU A 109 -0.32 22.69 1.04
C GLU A 109 -0.97 23.20 -0.25
N ASN A 110 -1.45 22.28 -1.09
CA ASN A 110 -2.19 22.62 -2.30
C ASN A 110 -3.70 22.84 -2.05
N GLU A 111 -4.35 23.53 -2.96
CA GLU A 111 -5.79 23.86 -2.89
C GLU A 111 -6.74 22.70 -3.18
N TRP A 112 -6.22 21.60 -3.76
CA TRP A 112 -7.03 20.44 -4.18
C TRP A 112 -7.34 19.49 -3.03
N LEU A 113 -6.61 19.61 -1.92
CA LEU A 113 -6.79 18.79 -0.73
C LEU A 113 -7.28 19.63 0.45
N THR A 114 -8.06 19.00 1.33
CA THR A 114 -8.40 19.62 2.63
C THR A 114 -7.12 19.87 3.45
N VAL A 115 -7.20 20.77 4.44
CA VAL A 115 -6.09 21.00 5.38
C VAL A 115 -5.62 19.73 6.08
N LYS A 116 -6.56 18.84 6.42
CA LYS A 116 -6.27 17.54 7.05
C LYS A 116 -5.55 16.60 6.07
N GLN A 117 -5.98 16.54 4.82
CA GLN A 117 -5.33 15.73 3.77
C GLN A 117 -3.94 16.25 3.42
N ASN A 118 -3.75 17.58 3.36
CA ASN A 118 -2.44 18.20 3.16
C ASN A 118 -1.45 17.87 4.30
N ALA A 119 -1.92 17.82 5.55
CA ALA A 119 -1.09 17.38 6.67
C ALA A 119 -0.61 15.92 6.50
N VAL A 120 -1.47 15.04 5.99
CA VAL A 120 -1.13 13.65 5.68
C VAL A 120 -0.18 13.55 4.49
N LEU A 121 -0.39 14.34 3.43
CA LEU A 121 0.48 14.37 2.26
C LEU A 121 1.91 14.74 2.68
N ARG A 122 2.08 15.82 3.45
CA ARG A 122 3.38 16.26 3.98
C ARG A 122 4.03 15.21 4.87
N TYR A 123 3.27 14.65 5.82
CA TYR A 123 3.78 13.61 6.72
C TYR A 123 4.24 12.37 5.94
N THR A 124 3.49 11.98 4.91
CA THR A 124 3.82 10.85 4.03
C THR A 124 5.08 11.13 3.20
N ASP A 125 5.24 12.34 2.69
CA ASP A 125 6.43 12.78 1.95
C ASP A 125 7.69 12.65 2.79
N GLU A 126 7.72 13.25 3.98
CA GLU A 126 8.89 13.23 4.87
C GLU A 126 9.20 11.80 5.34
N MET A 127 8.19 11.03 5.77
CA MET A 127 8.40 9.63 6.17
C MET A 127 8.96 8.76 5.05
N THR A 128 8.59 9.03 3.80
CA THR A 128 8.95 8.20 2.65
C THR A 128 10.30 8.58 2.07
N LYS A 129 10.56 9.88 1.92
CA LYS A 129 11.77 10.42 1.29
C LYS A 129 12.93 10.51 2.29
N ASP A 130 12.65 11.02 3.48
CA ASP A 130 13.68 11.41 4.45
C ASP A 130 13.77 10.47 5.65
N VAL A 131 12.74 9.63 5.87
CA VAL A 131 12.52 8.77 7.06
C VAL A 131 12.29 9.57 8.34
N ARG A 132 13.05 10.64 8.54
CA ARG A 132 12.89 11.60 9.63
C ARG A 132 11.81 12.61 9.28
N VAL A 133 10.78 12.64 10.12
CA VAL A 133 9.75 13.68 10.11
C VAL A 133 10.19 14.85 10.99
N SER A 134 9.97 16.07 10.52
CA SER A 134 10.22 17.30 11.27
C SER A 134 9.23 17.48 12.43
N ASP A 135 9.66 18.19 13.48
CA ASP A 135 8.78 18.48 14.62
C ASP A 135 7.56 19.31 14.18
N ASP A 136 7.76 20.25 13.24
CA ASP A 136 6.67 21.09 12.72
C ASP A 136 5.62 20.26 11.98
N THR A 137 6.04 19.34 11.11
CA THR A 137 5.12 18.43 10.41
C THR A 137 4.38 17.52 11.39
N PHE A 138 5.08 16.98 12.38
CA PHE A 138 4.44 16.13 13.39
C PHE A 138 3.46 16.91 14.27
N GLN A 139 3.79 18.13 14.67
CA GLN A 139 2.91 18.99 15.45
C GLN A 139 1.67 19.40 14.65
N ASN A 140 1.83 19.71 13.36
CA ASN A 140 0.70 19.99 12.48
C ASN A 140 -0.26 18.79 12.41
N LEU A 141 0.28 17.56 12.29
CA LEU A 141 -0.53 16.34 12.25
C LEU A 141 -1.38 16.17 13.53
N ARG A 142 -0.84 16.49 14.71
CA ARG A 142 -1.56 16.40 15.99
C ARG A 142 -2.79 17.30 16.09
N ASN A 143 -2.89 18.34 15.29
CA ASN A 143 -4.07 19.21 15.27
C ASN A 143 -5.32 18.50 14.72
N TYR A 144 -5.14 17.40 13.98
CA TYR A 144 -6.23 16.74 13.24
C TYR A 144 -6.46 15.27 13.59
N PHE A 145 -5.52 14.66 14.31
CA PHE A 145 -5.50 13.22 14.58
C PHE A 145 -5.18 12.94 16.06
N SER A 146 -5.88 11.96 16.61
CA SER A 146 -5.55 11.37 17.91
C SER A 146 -4.24 10.59 17.85
N SER A 147 -3.61 10.32 19.00
CA SER A 147 -2.42 9.46 19.07
C SER A 147 -2.63 8.09 18.43
N LYS A 148 -3.84 7.53 18.56
CA LYS A 148 -4.21 6.25 17.92
C LYS A 148 -4.14 6.38 16.40
N GLU A 149 -4.82 7.38 15.82
CA GLU A 149 -4.83 7.58 14.38
C GLU A 149 -3.43 7.91 13.83
N ILE A 150 -2.60 8.65 14.58
CA ILE A 150 -1.22 8.91 14.19
C ILE A 150 -0.42 7.61 14.11
N VAL A 151 -0.55 6.71 15.10
CA VAL A 151 0.11 5.39 15.06
C VAL A 151 -0.39 4.57 13.87
N GLU A 152 -1.70 4.56 13.62
CA GLU A 152 -2.28 3.85 12.48
C GLU A 152 -1.81 4.42 11.14
N LEU A 153 -1.70 5.75 11.01
CA LEU A 153 -1.22 6.42 9.81
C LEU A 153 0.27 6.13 9.58
N THR A 154 1.08 6.24 10.65
CA THR A 154 2.50 5.90 10.62
C THR A 154 2.72 4.45 10.19
N ALA A 155 1.94 3.52 10.77
CA ALA A 155 1.99 2.11 10.40
C ALA A 155 1.57 1.88 8.95
N THR A 156 0.54 2.60 8.47
CA THR A 156 0.09 2.55 7.07
C THR A 156 1.22 2.99 6.14
N ILE A 157 1.81 4.17 6.36
CA ILE A 157 2.89 4.71 5.53
C ILE A 157 4.10 3.78 5.55
N GLY A 158 4.52 3.29 6.72
CA GLY A 158 5.64 2.36 6.84
C GLY A 158 5.38 1.02 6.14
N ALA A 159 4.17 0.48 6.26
CA ALA A 159 3.80 -0.78 5.65
C ALA A 159 3.71 -0.69 4.11
N TYR A 160 3.21 0.42 3.57
CA TYR A 160 3.19 0.63 2.12
C TYR A 160 4.56 1.03 1.58
N ASN A 161 5.43 1.64 2.40
CA ASN A 161 6.86 1.76 2.07
C ASN A 161 7.55 0.38 1.96
N CYS A 162 7.17 -0.58 2.81
CA CYS A 162 7.59 -1.98 2.67
C CYS A 162 6.99 -2.63 1.42
N CYS A 163 5.68 -2.44 1.19
CA CYS A 163 4.95 -2.96 0.04
C CYS A 163 5.53 -2.49 -1.29
N SER A 164 5.61 -1.19 -1.52
CA SER A 164 6.19 -0.59 -2.72
C SER A 164 7.61 -1.07 -2.98
N ARG A 165 8.48 -1.18 -1.96
CA ARG A 165 9.83 -1.73 -2.13
C ARG A 165 9.82 -3.18 -2.58
N PHE A 166 8.92 -4.01 -2.05
CA PHE A 166 8.76 -5.40 -2.49
C PHE A 166 8.23 -5.47 -3.94
N LEU A 167 7.20 -4.68 -4.25
CA LEU A 167 6.58 -4.63 -5.59
C LEU A 167 7.57 -4.20 -6.65
N VAL A 168 8.28 -3.10 -6.42
CA VAL A 168 9.23 -2.52 -7.38
C VAL A 168 10.48 -3.41 -7.51
N ALA A 169 11.04 -3.90 -6.39
CA ALA A 169 12.26 -4.71 -6.43
C ALA A 169 12.05 -6.05 -7.17
N LEU A 170 10.87 -6.67 -7.04
CA LEU A 170 10.52 -7.92 -7.71
C LEU A 170 9.81 -7.72 -9.05
N ASP A 171 9.55 -6.47 -9.43
CA ASP A 171 8.74 -6.10 -10.60
C ASP A 171 7.41 -6.89 -10.64
N VAL A 172 6.63 -6.76 -9.57
CA VAL A 172 5.33 -7.43 -9.44
C VAL A 172 4.33 -6.81 -10.41
N GLY A 173 3.63 -7.66 -11.17
CA GLY A 173 2.66 -7.30 -12.20
C GLY A 173 3.29 -6.85 -13.51
N GLU A 174 4.63 -6.87 -13.64
CA GLU A 174 5.33 -6.37 -14.84
C GLU A 174 4.95 -4.92 -15.17
N ARG A 175 4.74 -4.09 -14.14
CA ARG A 175 4.30 -2.70 -14.31
C ARG A 175 5.30 -1.69 -13.80
N ASN A 176 6.30 -2.10 -13.02
CA ASN A 176 7.09 -1.12 -12.27
C ASN A 176 8.26 -0.63 -13.12
N GLY A 177 8.32 0.69 -13.35
CA GLY A 177 9.40 1.34 -14.10
C GLY A 177 9.28 1.23 -15.63
N LEU A 178 8.11 0.88 -16.15
CA LEU A 178 7.86 0.77 -17.60
C LEU A 178 7.15 2.00 -18.20
N VAL A 179 6.47 2.79 -17.38
CA VAL A 179 5.64 3.91 -17.81
C VAL A 179 5.94 5.12 -16.92
N ASN A 180 5.91 6.33 -17.51
CA ASN A 180 6.08 7.54 -16.73
C ASN A 180 4.91 7.71 -15.75
N HIS A 181 5.17 8.30 -14.59
CA HIS A 181 4.14 8.55 -13.59
C HIS A 181 2.93 9.32 -14.14
N GLU A 182 3.15 10.20 -15.12
CA GLU A 182 2.12 11.00 -15.78
C GLU A 182 1.09 10.17 -16.56
N ASP A 183 1.43 8.94 -16.92
CA ASP A 183 0.58 8.03 -17.68
C ASP A 183 -0.27 7.11 -16.79
N TRP A 184 -0.05 7.12 -15.47
CA TRP A 184 -0.80 6.30 -14.54
C TRP A 184 -2.25 6.80 -14.41
N VAL A 185 -3.22 5.91 -14.62
CA VAL A 185 -4.66 6.25 -14.62
C VAL A 185 -5.22 6.37 -13.19
N TYR A 186 -6.12 7.33 -12.97
CA TYR A 186 -6.86 7.57 -11.72
C TYR A 186 -8.38 7.37 -11.86
#